data_AF-A0A7C6MKL6-F1
#
_entry.id   AF-A0A7C6MKL6-F1
#
_cell.length_a   1.000
_cell.length_b   1.000
_cell.length_c   1.000
_cell.angle_alpha   90.00
_cell.angle_beta   90.00
_cell.angle_gamma   90.00
#
_symmetry.space_group_name_H-M   'P 1'
#
loop_
_entity.id
_entity.type
_entity.pdbx_description
1 polymer ?
#
loop_
_entity_poly.entity_id
_entity_poly.type
_entity_poly.pdbx_seq_one_letter_code
_entity_poly.pdbx_strand_id
1 'polypeptide(L)'
;MTNGTNGTNGTAPKIPRKEKLMKSKARLNHEQLAELLESIAERVRAGSLTLGDGPNAVAMDLPEGFRVSMEVEDSANRDRTRITRELEIEIEWAVDAEGAPIVEPGPASGFTVS
;
A
#
# COMPACT_ATOMS: atom_id res chain seq x y z
N MET A 1 50.05 19.55 -16.23
CA MET A 1 48.84 20.03 -15.52
C MET A 1 47.86 18.88 -15.48
N THR A 2 47.73 18.22 -14.32
CA THR A 2 46.89 17.03 -14.13
C THR A 2 45.48 17.48 -13.73
N ASN A 3 44.47 17.18 -14.55
CA ASN A 3 43.07 17.44 -14.20
C ASN A 3 42.60 16.38 -13.19
N GLY A 4 42.21 16.85 -12.01
CA GLY A 4 41.62 16.04 -10.95
C GLY A 4 40.22 15.58 -11.30
N THR A 5 39.97 14.29 -11.12
CA THR A 5 38.65 13.68 -11.06
C THR A 5 37.91 14.17 -9.82
N ASN A 6 36.80 14.87 -10.03
CA ASN A 6 35.91 15.34 -8.97
C ASN A 6 35.00 14.17 -8.57
N GLY A 7 35.27 13.56 -7.41
CA GLY A 7 34.41 12.55 -6.81
C GLY A 7 33.15 13.21 -6.27
N THR A 8 31.99 12.92 -6.87
CA THR A 8 30.69 13.25 -6.29
C THR A 8 30.45 12.31 -5.10
N ASN A 9 30.67 12.80 -3.88
CA ASN A 9 30.18 12.18 -2.66
C ASN A 9 28.64 12.25 -2.65
N GLY A 10 27.98 11.33 -3.32
CA GLY A 10 26.53 11.12 -3.19
C GLY A 10 26.25 10.52 -1.82
N THR A 11 25.71 11.32 -0.90
CA THR A 11 25.14 10.78 0.34
C THR A 11 23.92 9.95 -0.06
N ALA A 12 23.88 8.67 0.31
CA ALA A 12 22.74 7.80 0.03
C ALA A 12 21.44 8.44 0.55
N PRO A 13 20.33 8.34 -0.19
CA PRO A 13 19.05 8.90 0.22
C PRO A 13 18.64 8.35 1.59
N LYS A 14 18.19 9.24 2.47
CA LYS A 14 17.78 8.88 3.83
C LYS A 14 16.37 8.32 3.81
N ILE A 15 16.23 7.04 4.11
CA ILE A 15 14.92 6.37 4.23
C ILE A 15 14.19 6.88 5.49
N PRO A 16 12.95 7.39 5.38
CA PRO A 16 12.19 7.87 6.54
C PRO A 16 11.75 6.69 7.43
N ARG A 17 11.68 6.91 8.75
CA ARG A 17 11.20 5.89 9.70
C ARG A 17 9.71 5.57 9.53
N LYS A 18 8.92 6.56 9.12
CA LYS A 18 7.50 6.45 8.81
C LYS A 18 7.08 7.72 8.08
N GLU A 19 6.44 7.55 6.94
CA GLU A 19 5.84 8.63 6.17
C GLU A 19 4.44 8.20 5.75
N LYS A 20 3.50 9.17 5.74
CA LYS A 20 2.14 8.93 5.31
C LYS A 20 1.96 9.59 3.95
N LEU A 21 1.94 8.78 2.90
CA LEU A 21 1.80 9.27 1.53
C LEU A 21 0.39 9.79 1.23
N MET A 22 -0.63 9.12 1.78
CA MET A 22 -2.03 9.51 1.60
C MET A 22 -2.90 9.08 2.79
N LYS A 23 -4.01 9.79 2.99
CA LYS A 23 -5.14 9.34 3.84
C LYS A 23 -6.46 9.77 3.22
N SER A 24 -7.33 8.81 2.96
CA SER A 24 -8.72 9.05 2.53
C SER A 24 -9.70 8.41 3.51
N LYS A 25 -10.95 8.90 3.50
CA LYS A 25 -12.08 8.30 4.24
C LYS A 25 -13.34 8.49 3.39
N ALA A 26 -14.13 7.44 3.24
CA ALA A 26 -15.40 7.48 2.55
C ALA A 26 -16.45 6.66 3.32
N ARG A 27 -17.73 6.93 3.03
CA ARG A 27 -18.84 6.03 3.38
C ARG A 27 -19.40 5.50 2.07
N LEU A 28 -19.34 4.18 1.90
CA LEU A 28 -19.75 3.50 0.68
C LEU A 28 -20.94 2.58 1.00
N ASN A 29 -21.85 2.44 0.04
CA ASN A 29 -22.81 1.34 0.06
C ASN A 29 -22.16 0.04 -0.50
N HIS A 30 -22.93 -1.04 -0.56
CA HIS A 30 -22.40 -2.34 -1.02
C HIS A 30 -21.86 -2.30 -2.46
N GLU A 31 -22.58 -1.67 -3.38
CA GLU A 31 -22.18 -1.60 -4.79
C GLU A 31 -20.91 -0.76 -4.94
N GLN A 32 -20.87 0.40 -4.29
CA GLN A 32 -19.70 1.29 -4.33
C GLN A 32 -18.45 0.66 -3.71
N LEU A 33 -18.62 -0.17 -2.68
CA LEU A 33 -17.52 -0.94 -2.10
C LEU A 33 -17.05 -2.04 -3.07
N ALA A 34 -17.97 -2.75 -3.72
CA ALA A 34 -17.63 -3.76 -4.72
C ALA A 34 -16.88 -3.15 -5.90
N GLU A 35 -17.39 -2.06 -6.48
CA GLU A 35 -16.74 -1.31 -7.56
C GLU A 35 -15.32 -0.86 -7.17
N LEU A 36 -15.14 -0.37 -5.93
CA LEU A 36 -13.82 0.00 -5.42
C LEU A 36 -12.87 -1.20 -5.37
N LEU A 37 -13.32 -2.34 -4.84
CA LEU A 37 -12.52 -3.55 -4.72
C LEU A 37 -12.18 -4.14 -6.10
N GLU A 38 -13.13 -4.10 -7.04
CA GLU A 38 -12.91 -4.51 -8.44
C GLU A 38 -11.87 -3.62 -9.12
N SER A 39 -11.97 -2.30 -8.97
CA SER A 39 -10.99 -1.35 -9.48
C SER A 39 -9.59 -1.60 -8.91
N ILE A 40 -9.48 -1.84 -7.60
CA ILE A 40 -8.20 -2.22 -6.98
C ILE A 40 -7.66 -3.52 -7.61
N ALA A 41 -8.52 -4.54 -7.77
CA ALA A 41 -8.11 -5.80 -8.36
C ALA A 41 -7.64 -5.65 -9.82
N GLU A 42 -8.27 -4.80 -10.62
CA GLU A 42 -7.80 -4.47 -11.98
C GLU A 42 -6.41 -3.85 -11.96
N ARG A 43 -6.18 -2.87 -11.07
CA ARG A 43 -4.89 -2.16 -10.95
C ARG A 43 -3.77 -3.07 -10.45
N VAL A 44 -4.06 -3.95 -9.49
CA VAL A 44 -3.12 -5.00 -9.06
C VAL A 44 -2.70 -5.88 -10.23
N ARG A 45 -3.65 -6.35 -11.06
CA ARG A 45 -3.32 -7.15 -12.25
C ARG A 45 -2.52 -6.37 -13.30
N ALA A 46 -2.74 -5.06 -13.40
CA ALA A 46 -2.00 -4.19 -14.31
C ALA A 46 -0.56 -3.87 -13.82
N GLY A 47 -0.21 -4.21 -12.57
CA GLY A 47 1.10 -3.94 -11.99
C GLY A 47 1.35 -2.48 -11.61
N SER A 48 0.31 -1.64 -11.61
CA SER A 48 0.42 -0.22 -11.23
C SER A 48 -0.89 0.28 -10.63
N LEU A 49 -0.77 1.15 -9.62
CA LEU A 49 -1.91 1.71 -8.89
C LEU A 49 -1.71 3.21 -8.70
N THR A 50 -2.77 3.97 -8.92
CA THR A 50 -2.84 5.38 -8.51
C THR A 50 -3.97 5.54 -7.50
N LEU A 51 -3.67 6.10 -6.33
CA LEU A 51 -4.64 6.39 -5.30
C LEU A 51 -4.90 7.89 -5.21
N GLY A 52 -6.18 8.26 -5.18
CA GLY A 52 -6.62 9.65 -5.14
C GLY A 52 -6.72 10.32 -6.50
N ASP A 53 -7.15 11.57 -6.49
CA ASP A 53 -7.35 12.39 -7.69
C ASP A 53 -6.59 13.71 -7.60
N GLY A 54 -6.24 14.26 -8.76
CA GLY A 54 -5.62 15.58 -8.86
C GLY A 54 -4.19 15.65 -8.30
N PRO A 55 -3.77 16.79 -7.73
CA PRO A 55 -2.36 17.06 -7.42
C PRO A 55 -1.79 16.24 -6.25
N ASN A 56 -2.64 15.53 -5.50
CA ASN A 56 -2.23 14.72 -4.35
C ASN A 56 -2.37 13.21 -4.63
N ALA A 57 -2.57 12.82 -5.89
CA ALA A 57 -2.61 11.43 -6.27
C ALA A 57 -1.24 10.78 -6.06
N VAL A 58 -1.22 9.56 -5.53
CA VAL A 58 0.00 8.78 -5.33
C VAL A 58 0.01 7.65 -6.34
N ALA A 59 0.93 7.70 -7.29
CA ALA A 59 1.17 6.64 -8.27
C ALA A 59 2.29 5.72 -7.76
N MET A 60 2.08 4.41 -7.91
CA MET A 60 2.99 3.37 -7.44
C MET A 60 3.04 2.24 -8.47
N ASP A 61 4.24 1.78 -8.75
CA ASP A 61 4.45 0.48 -9.39
C ASP A 61 4.27 -0.62 -8.34
N LEU A 62 3.70 -1.75 -8.77
CA LEU A 62 3.41 -2.87 -7.88
C LEU A 62 4.31 -4.08 -8.21
N PRO A 63 4.81 -4.81 -7.20
CA PRO A 63 5.56 -6.04 -7.41
C PRO A 63 4.67 -7.19 -7.90
N GLU A 64 5.30 -8.28 -8.35
CA GLU A 64 4.60 -9.54 -8.70
C GLU A 64 4.07 -10.30 -7.47
N GLY A 65 4.54 -9.97 -6.26
CA GLY A 65 4.17 -10.65 -5.03
C GLY A 65 4.03 -9.68 -3.85
N PHE A 66 3.09 -9.99 -2.95
CA PHE A 66 2.75 -9.17 -1.79
C PHE A 66 2.71 -10.01 -0.52
N ARG A 67 2.98 -9.38 0.63
CA ARG A 67 2.49 -9.89 1.91
C ARG A 67 1.08 -9.33 2.12
N VAL A 68 0.11 -10.21 2.39
CA VAL A 68 -1.27 -9.82 2.68
C VAL A 68 -1.65 -10.34 4.05
N SER A 69 -2.20 -9.47 4.89
CA SER A 69 -2.79 -9.80 6.19
C SER A 69 -4.28 -9.45 6.17
N MET A 70 -5.11 -10.27 6.80
CA MET A 70 -6.54 -10.02 6.95
C MET A 70 -6.92 -10.20 8.41
N GLU A 71 -7.67 -9.26 8.96
CA GLU A 71 -8.09 -9.27 10.36
C GLU A 71 -9.56 -8.86 10.47
N VAL A 72 -10.29 -9.51 11.38
CA VAL A 72 -11.67 -9.14 11.73
C VAL A 72 -11.75 -8.95 13.23
N GLU A 73 -12.11 -7.74 13.64
CA GLU A 73 -12.26 -7.37 15.04
C GLU A 73 -13.70 -6.91 15.34
N ASP A 74 -14.21 -7.31 16.52
CA ASP A 74 -15.43 -6.78 17.09
C ASP A 74 -15.06 -5.88 18.29
N SER A 75 -15.51 -4.63 18.28
CA SER A 75 -15.31 -3.69 19.38
C SER A 75 -16.65 -3.20 19.93
N ALA A 76 -16.79 -3.22 21.26
CA ALA A 76 -17.96 -2.63 21.90
C ALA A 76 -17.81 -1.11 21.96
N ASN A 77 -18.88 -0.38 21.66
CA ASN A 77 -18.92 1.04 21.96
C ASN A 77 -18.86 1.27 23.49
N ARG A 78 -18.57 2.52 23.90
CA ARG A 78 -18.27 2.84 25.31
C ARG A 78 -19.38 2.44 26.30
N ASP A 79 -20.65 2.51 25.89
CA ASP A 79 -21.80 2.13 26.74
C ASP A 79 -22.17 0.63 26.64
N ARG A 80 -21.45 -0.15 25.82
CA ARG A 80 -21.65 -1.59 25.57
C ARG A 80 -23.01 -1.95 24.99
N THR A 81 -23.69 -1.03 24.32
CA THR A 81 -24.97 -1.28 23.66
C THR A 81 -24.86 -1.60 22.18
N ARG A 82 -23.69 -1.37 21.57
CA ARG A 82 -23.44 -1.64 20.16
C ARG A 82 -22.07 -2.27 19.97
N ILE A 83 -22.00 -3.22 19.04
CA ILE A 83 -20.75 -3.79 18.54
C ILE A 83 -20.47 -3.15 17.18
N THR A 84 -19.24 -2.70 16.98
CA THR A 84 -18.70 -2.33 15.67
C THR A 84 -17.84 -3.47 15.20
N ARG A 85 -18.10 -3.97 14.00
CA ARG A 85 -17.25 -4.93 13.32
C ARG A 85 -16.36 -4.20 12.33
N GLU A 86 -15.06 -4.48 12.38
CA GLU A 86 -14.06 -3.96 11.46
C GLU A 86 -13.42 -5.14 10.73
N LEU A 87 -13.32 -5.03 9.40
CA LEU A 87 -12.56 -5.93 8.54
C LEU A 87 -11.39 -5.12 7.99
N GLU A 88 -10.17 -5.52 8.30
CA GLU A 88 -8.96 -4.94 7.76
C GLU A 88 -8.32 -5.88 6.74
N ILE A 89 -7.86 -5.29 5.64
CA ILE A 89 -7.04 -5.96 4.61
C ILE A 89 -5.80 -5.11 4.46
N GLU A 90 -4.66 -5.64 4.87
CA GLU A 90 -3.36 -4.99 4.76
C GLU A 90 -2.55 -5.66 3.65
N ILE A 91 -1.96 -4.84 2.77
CA ILE A 91 -1.12 -5.27 1.66
C ILE A 91 0.21 -4.53 1.79
N GLU A 92 1.30 -5.29 1.96
CA GLU A 92 2.64 -4.74 2.17
C GLU A 92 3.63 -5.26 1.12
N TRP A 93 4.54 -4.38 0.72
CA TRP A 93 5.73 -4.71 -0.07
C TRP A 93 6.87 -3.73 0.21
N ALA A 94 8.10 -4.15 -0.06
CA ALA A 94 9.28 -3.31 0.07
C ALA A 94 9.51 -2.48 -1.20
N VAL A 95 10.03 -1.26 -1.02
CA VAL A 95 10.47 -0.37 -2.10
C VAL A 95 11.89 0.13 -1.81
N ASP A 96 12.62 0.48 -2.85
CA ASP A 96 13.91 1.17 -2.71
C ASP A 96 13.73 2.66 -2.37
N ALA A 97 14.83 3.41 -2.33
CA ALA A 97 14.78 4.82 -1.96
C ALA A 97 14.13 5.71 -3.02
N GLU A 98 14.03 5.22 -4.25
CA GLU A 98 13.38 5.86 -5.40
C GLU A 98 11.89 5.47 -5.50
N GLY A 99 11.44 4.52 -4.67
CA GLY A 99 10.05 4.05 -4.63
C GLY A 99 9.78 2.87 -5.58
N ALA A 100 10.80 2.30 -6.21
CA ALA A 100 10.64 1.14 -7.07
C ALA A 100 10.47 -0.14 -6.22
N PRO A 101 9.58 -1.07 -6.59
CA PRO A 101 9.38 -2.31 -5.85
C PRO A 101 10.65 -3.16 -5.75
N ILE A 102 10.96 -3.64 -4.56
CA ILE A 102 12.00 -4.64 -4.34
C ILE A 102 11.35 -6.02 -4.40
N VAL A 103 11.82 -6.86 -5.32
CA VAL A 103 11.33 -8.24 -5.45
C VAL A 103 11.93 -9.07 -4.32
N GLU A 104 11.12 -9.39 -3.32
CA GLU A 104 11.46 -10.36 -2.29
C GLU A 104 10.89 -11.74 -2.67
N PRO A 105 11.71 -12.78 -2.83
CA PRO A 105 11.20 -14.13 -3.03
C PRO A 105 10.54 -14.63 -1.75
N GLY A 106 9.25 -14.95 -1.81
CA GLY A 106 8.49 -15.51 -0.69
C GLY A 106 7.62 -16.68 -1.14
N PRO A 107 7.40 -17.71 -0.28
CA PRO A 107 6.48 -18.78 -0.62
C PRO A 107 5.05 -18.23 -0.75
N ALA A 108 4.33 -18.66 -1.79
CA ALA A 108 2.90 -18.40 -1.89
C ALA A 108 2.16 -19.20 -0.80
N SER A 109 1.86 -18.57 0.33
CA SER A 109 0.88 -19.06 1.31
C SER A 109 -0.39 -18.24 1.15
N GLY A 110 -1.50 -18.88 0.77
CA GLY A 110 -2.75 -18.20 0.42
C GLY A 110 -3.82 -18.27 1.50
N PHE A 111 -4.72 -17.30 1.47
CA PHE A 111 -6.02 -17.31 2.13
C PHE A 111 -7.11 -17.58 1.09
N THR A 112 -8.24 -18.19 1.47
CA THR A 112 -9.39 -18.40 0.57
C THR A 112 -10.56 -17.54 1.03
N VAL A 113 -11.16 -16.80 0.10
CA VAL A 113 -12.48 -16.18 0.26
C VAL A 113 -13.49 -17.10 -0.42
N SER A 114 -14.56 -17.48 0.29
CA SER A 114 -15.58 -18.42 -0.18
C SER A 114 -16.97 -17.80 -0.22
#